data_AF-A0A858AT16-F1
#
_entry.id   AF-A0A858AT16-F1
#
_cell.length_a   1.000
_cell.length_b   1.000
_cell.length_c   1.000
_cell.angle_alpha   90.00
_cell.angle_beta   90.00
_cell.angle_gamma   90.00
#
_symmetry.space_group_name_H-M   'P 1'
#
loop_
_entity.id
_entity.type
_entity.pdbx_description
1 polymer ?
#
loop_
_entity_poly.entity_id
_entity_poly.type
_entity_poly.pdbx_seq_one_letter_code
_entity_poly.pdbx_strand_id
1 'polypeptide(L)'
;MKDKINPRSFTMTKFLLTLGLILNYTISLMAFINIHKGNEENLLLSTRSYLIIEILLLVSSMVSFIVFFLVRKDINKKINYKYNKKEKTLIYIIFSILSLVFVITFINLFTIFFIFEKIEILIIVLLVVQLIIGISISILESYSRLSEQVIVNKLWFENDEDKKEVKKSETKVINKKENFNPFMEEEDND
;
A
#
# COMPACT_ATOMS: atom_id res chain seq x y z
N MET A 1 9.24 11.10 -26.02
CA MET A 1 9.28 11.38 -24.56
C MET A 1 9.00 10.07 -23.84
N LYS A 2 9.97 9.49 -23.12
CA LYS A 2 9.73 8.24 -22.38
C LYS A 2 8.89 8.57 -21.14
N ASP A 3 7.76 7.87 -20.97
CA ASP A 3 6.83 8.03 -19.85
C ASP A 3 7.58 8.04 -18.51
N LYS A 4 7.75 9.22 -17.92
CA LYS A 4 8.36 9.35 -16.60
C LYS A 4 7.41 8.76 -15.57
N ILE A 5 7.82 7.68 -14.91
CA ILE A 5 7.07 7.10 -13.80
C ILE A 5 7.28 7.98 -12.58
N ASN A 6 6.20 8.36 -11.92
CA ASN A 6 6.24 9.08 -10.66
C ASN A 6 6.60 8.12 -9.51
N PRO A 7 7.61 8.41 -8.67
CA PRO A 7 7.90 7.63 -7.46
C PRO A 7 6.68 7.39 -6.55
N ARG A 8 5.70 8.30 -6.53
CA ARG A 8 4.44 8.16 -5.77
C ARG A 8 3.59 6.97 -6.23
N SER A 9 3.82 6.42 -7.43
CA SER A 9 3.13 5.23 -7.91
C SER A 9 3.43 3.99 -7.04
N PHE A 10 4.59 3.92 -6.39
CA PHE A 10 4.89 2.84 -5.43
C PHE A 10 4.07 2.96 -4.15
N THR A 11 3.82 4.18 -3.68
CA THR A 11 2.92 4.44 -2.53
C THR A 11 1.49 4.02 -2.86
N MET A 12 0.99 4.37 -4.05
CA MET A 12 -0.33 3.94 -4.52
C MET A 12 -0.45 2.41 -4.57
N THR A 13 0.61 1.74 -5.05
CA THR A 13 0.60 0.29 -5.15
C THR A 13 0.60 -0.35 -3.75
N LYS A 14 1.36 0.18 -2.79
CA LYS A 14 1.31 -0.26 -1.40
C LYS A 14 -0.07 -0.05 -0.78
N PHE A 15 -0.70 1.09 -1.06
CA PHE A 15 -2.05 1.39 -0.60
C PHE A 15 -3.08 0.36 -1.10
N LEU A 16 -3.03 0.00 -2.39
CA LEU A 16 -3.93 -1.01 -2.97
C LEU A 16 -3.76 -2.39 -2.30
N LEU A 17 -2.52 -2.79 -2.02
CA LEU A 17 -2.25 -4.03 -1.29
C LEU A 17 -2.84 -3.99 0.12
N THR A 18 -2.58 -2.91 0.87
CA THR A 18 -3.09 -2.75 2.23
C THR A 18 -4.61 -2.67 2.27
N LEU A 19 -5.24 -2.01 1.30
CA LEU A 19 -6.68 -1.93 1.19
C LEU A 19 -7.29 -3.32 0.97
N GLY A 20 -6.73 -4.11 0.05
CA GLY A 20 -7.17 -5.48 -0.18
C GLY A 20 -7.04 -6.38 1.05
N LEU A 21 -5.96 -6.22 1.82
CA LEU A 21 -5.76 -6.94 3.09
C LEU A 21 -6.76 -6.49 4.17
N ILE A 22 -6.96 -5.19 4.35
CA ILE A 22 -7.92 -4.66 5.32
C ILE A 22 -9.32 -5.17 5.03
N LEU A 23 -9.76 -5.14 3.77
CA LEU A 23 -11.07 -5.68 3.37
C LEU A 23 -11.23 -7.16 3.73
N ASN A 24 -10.16 -7.96 3.58
CA ASN A 24 -10.16 -9.36 4.02
C ASN A 24 -10.27 -9.51 5.55
N TYR A 25 -9.55 -8.67 6.31
CA TYR A 25 -9.66 -8.69 7.77
C TYR A 25 -11.05 -8.27 8.24
N THR A 26 -11.68 -7.32 7.54
CA THR A 26 -13.04 -6.89 7.82
C THR A 26 -14.03 -8.04 7.66
N ILE A 27 -13.85 -8.95 6.70
CA ILE A 27 -14.69 -10.16 6.58
C ILE A 27 -14.58 -11.01 7.85
N SER A 28 -13.36 -11.33 8.26
CA SER A 28 -13.12 -12.13 9.48
C SER A 28 -13.65 -11.45 10.75
N LEU A 29 -13.56 -10.11 10.83
CA LEU A 29 -14.12 -9.33 11.93
C LEU A 29 -15.65 -9.34 11.93
N MET A 30 -16.28 -9.23 10.75
CA MET A 30 -17.73 -9.32 10.61
C MET A 30 -18.24 -10.70 11.01
N ALA A 31 -17.54 -11.76 10.63
CA ALA A 31 -17.84 -13.13 11.06
C ALA A 31 -17.79 -13.28 12.59
N PHE A 32 -16.77 -12.71 13.23
CA PHE A 32 -16.68 -12.68 14.69
C PHE A 32 -17.86 -11.94 15.34
N ILE A 33 -18.18 -10.72 14.86
CA ILE A 33 -19.28 -9.92 15.39
C ILE A 33 -20.62 -10.63 15.22
N ASN A 34 -20.83 -11.27 14.07
CA ASN A 34 -22.08 -11.96 13.76
C ASN A 34 -22.32 -13.16 14.70
N ILE A 35 -21.29 -13.93 14.99
CA ILE A 35 -21.40 -15.06 15.92
C ILE A 35 -21.54 -14.57 17.37
N HIS A 36 -20.75 -13.58 17.78
CA HIS A 36 -20.81 -13.06 19.15
C HIS A 36 -22.18 -12.45 19.48
N LYS A 37 -22.76 -11.68 18.53
CA LYS A 37 -24.12 -11.13 18.68
C LYS A 37 -25.23 -12.14 18.43
N GLY A 38 -24.98 -13.18 17.63
CA GLY A 38 -25.96 -14.23 17.35
C GLY A 38 -26.40 -15.02 18.59
N ASN A 39 -25.63 -14.95 19.68
CA ASN A 39 -25.99 -15.52 20.98
C ASN A 39 -26.98 -14.65 21.78
N GLU A 40 -27.17 -13.38 21.43
CA GLU A 40 -28.06 -12.44 22.11
C GLU A 40 -29.15 -11.98 21.12
N GLU A 41 -30.31 -12.63 21.19
CA GLU A 41 -31.56 -12.37 20.47
C GLU A 41 -31.64 -11.03 19.69
N ASN A 42 -31.17 -11.03 18.45
CA ASN A 42 -31.67 -10.27 17.31
C ASN A 42 -30.77 -10.54 16.09
N LEU A 43 -31.29 -11.33 15.14
CA LEU A 43 -30.75 -11.55 13.78
C LEU A 43 -30.70 -10.23 12.98
N LEU A 44 -29.87 -9.27 13.40
CA LEU A 44 -29.94 -7.87 12.98
C LEU A 44 -29.51 -7.61 11.52
N LEU A 45 -29.03 -8.62 10.82
CA LEU A 45 -28.91 -8.65 9.37
C LEU A 45 -29.45 -10.01 8.95
N SER A 46 -30.51 -10.05 8.14
CA SER A 46 -30.93 -11.30 7.49
C SER A 46 -29.69 -12.04 6.97
N THR A 47 -29.60 -13.36 7.10
CA THR A 47 -28.45 -14.15 6.62
C THR A 47 -28.06 -13.74 5.19
N ARG A 48 -29.05 -13.32 4.40
CA ARG A 48 -28.88 -12.73 3.07
C ARG A 48 -28.13 -11.39 3.06
N SER A 49 -28.51 -10.41 3.89
CA SER A 49 -27.83 -9.12 3.98
C SER A 49 -26.39 -9.26 4.45
N TYR A 50 -26.15 -10.12 5.44
CA TYR A 50 -24.81 -10.45 5.92
C TYR A 50 -23.94 -11.03 4.79
N LEU A 51 -24.42 -12.06 4.10
CA LEU A 51 -23.72 -12.68 2.98
C LEU A 51 -23.46 -11.69 1.83
N ILE A 52 -24.41 -10.81 1.51
CA ILE A 52 -24.22 -9.78 0.48
C ILE A 52 -23.05 -8.85 0.84
N ILE A 53 -22.97 -8.42 2.10
CA ILE A 53 -21.90 -7.53 2.56
C ILE A 53 -20.55 -8.24 2.47
N GLU A 54 -20.45 -9.50 2.94
CA GLU A 54 -19.19 -10.23 2.88
C GLU A 54 -18.74 -10.52 1.44
N ILE A 55 -19.67 -10.89 0.56
CA ILE A 55 -19.38 -11.09 -0.86
C ILE A 55 -18.89 -9.77 -1.49
N LEU A 56 -19.51 -8.64 -1.15
CA LEU A 56 -19.09 -7.32 -1.65
C LEU A 56 -17.69 -6.96 -1.16
N LEU A 57 -17.37 -7.24 0.11
CA LEU A 57 -16.02 -7.06 0.67
C LEU A 57 -15.00 -7.96 -0.03
N LEU A 58 -15.36 -9.23 -0.29
CA LEU A 58 -14.50 -10.19 -0.98
C LEU A 58 -14.20 -9.74 -2.41
N VAL A 59 -15.22 -9.35 -3.17
CA VAL A 59 -15.08 -8.83 -4.54
C VAL A 59 -14.25 -7.55 -4.53
N SER A 60 -14.51 -6.62 -3.61
CA SER A 60 -13.73 -5.38 -3.49
C SER A 60 -12.26 -5.65 -3.17
N SER A 61 -11.98 -6.66 -2.33
CA SER A 61 -10.64 -7.10 -2.01
C SER A 61 -9.95 -7.72 -3.24
N MET A 62 -10.63 -8.60 -3.97
CA MET A 62 -10.13 -9.19 -5.22
C MET A 62 -9.79 -8.11 -6.24
N VAL A 63 -10.68 -7.14 -6.45
CA VAL A 63 -10.44 -6.00 -7.35
C VAL A 63 -9.21 -5.21 -6.91
N SER A 64 -9.08 -4.92 -5.61
CA SER A 64 -7.92 -4.21 -5.06
C SER A 64 -6.60 -4.94 -5.36
N PHE A 65 -6.55 -6.27 -5.18
CA PHE A 65 -5.36 -7.06 -5.53
C PHE A 65 -5.12 -7.17 -7.03
N ILE A 66 -6.15 -7.31 -7.84
CA ILE A 66 -6.02 -7.32 -9.31
C ILE A 66 -5.41 -6.00 -9.78
N VAL A 67 -5.99 -4.87 -9.34
CA VAL A 67 -5.49 -3.53 -9.68
C VAL A 67 -4.06 -3.35 -9.17
N PHE A 68 -3.74 -3.81 -7.96
CA PHE A 68 -2.37 -3.86 -7.44
C PHE A 68 -1.39 -4.57 -8.40
N PHE A 69 -1.73 -5.77 -8.89
CA PHE A 69 -0.87 -6.51 -9.81
C PHE A 69 -0.75 -5.83 -11.17
N LEU A 70 -1.85 -5.25 -11.68
CA LEU A 70 -1.84 -4.50 -12.93
C LEU A 70 -0.94 -3.27 -12.85
N VAL A 71 -1.06 -2.47 -11.79
CA VAL A 71 -0.22 -1.29 -11.56
C VAL A 71 1.24 -1.71 -11.40
N ARG A 72 1.54 -2.76 -10.64
CA ARG A 72 2.92 -3.28 -10.51
C ARG A 72 3.51 -3.69 -11.86
N LYS A 73 2.72 -4.40 -12.68
CA LYS A 73 3.14 -4.84 -14.02
C LYS A 73 3.38 -3.65 -14.95
N ASP A 74 2.51 -2.63 -14.90
CA ASP A 74 2.66 -1.40 -15.68
C ASP A 74 3.93 -0.63 -15.30
N ILE A 75 4.19 -0.45 -14.00
CA ILE A 75 5.42 0.17 -13.49
C ILE A 75 6.64 -0.59 -14.03
N ASN A 76 6.66 -1.92 -13.87
CA ASN A 76 7.78 -2.74 -14.34
C ASN A 76 8.01 -2.64 -15.86
N LYS A 77 6.93 -2.61 -16.64
CA LYS A 77 6.99 -2.45 -18.10
C LYS A 77 7.58 -1.09 -18.49
N LYS A 78 7.21 -0.03 -17.78
CA LYS A 78 7.71 1.33 -18.03
C LYS A 78 9.18 1.52 -17.65
N ILE A 79 9.66 0.89 -16.57
CA ILE A 79 11.10 0.90 -16.21
C ILE A 79 11.95 -0.05 -17.04
N ASN A 80 11.32 -0.97 -17.79
CA ASN A 80 11.98 -2.04 -18.54
C ASN A 80 12.98 -2.84 -17.68
N TYR A 81 12.61 -3.08 -16.42
CA TYR A 81 13.46 -3.78 -15.47
C TYR A 81 13.30 -5.30 -15.63
N LYS A 82 14.43 -6.00 -15.60
CA LYS A 82 14.46 -7.47 -15.65
C LYS A 82 14.68 -8.03 -14.25
N TYR A 83 13.63 -8.62 -13.70
CA TYR A 83 13.71 -9.28 -12.40
C TYR A 83 14.78 -10.36 -12.36
N ASN A 84 15.58 -10.35 -11.29
CA ASN A 84 16.48 -11.45 -10.94
C ASN A 84 15.66 -12.65 -10.41
N LYS A 85 16.28 -13.84 -10.39
CA LYS A 85 15.67 -15.08 -9.86
C LYS A 85 15.12 -14.90 -8.44
N LYS A 86 15.89 -14.25 -7.55
CA LYS A 86 15.47 -13.99 -6.16
C LYS A 86 14.18 -13.16 -6.06
N GLU A 87 14.07 -12.12 -6.89
CA GLU A 87 12.88 -11.25 -6.92
C GLU A 87 11.66 -11.97 -7.47
N LYS A 88 11.85 -12.77 -8.53
CA LYS A 88 10.79 -13.63 -9.06
C LYS A 88 10.28 -14.59 -7.99
N THR A 89 11.18 -15.25 -7.26
CA THR A 89 10.81 -16.14 -6.15
C THR A 89 10.03 -15.39 -5.07
N LEU A 90 10.45 -14.18 -4.69
CA LEU A 90 9.71 -13.35 -3.73
C LEU A 90 8.30 -13.00 -4.22
N ILE A 91 8.14 -12.64 -5.50
CA ILE A 91 6.83 -12.36 -6.10
C ILE A 91 5.92 -13.60 -6.03
N TYR A 92 6.44 -14.79 -6.34
CA TYR A 92 5.68 -16.03 -6.23
C TYR A 92 5.31 -16.37 -4.78
N ILE A 93 6.22 -16.14 -3.83
CA ILE A 93 5.93 -16.31 -2.40
C ILE A 93 4.79 -15.36 -1.98
N ILE A 94 4.85 -14.08 -2.36
CA ILE A 94 3.78 -13.12 -2.08
C ILE A 94 2.44 -13.60 -2.65
N PHE A 95 2.43 -14.09 -3.89
CA PHE A 95 1.21 -14.63 -4.51
C PHE A 95 0.67 -15.87 -3.77
N SER A 96 1.56 -16.76 -3.35
CA SER A 96 1.19 -17.96 -2.57
C SER A 96 0.59 -17.59 -1.22
N ILE A 97 1.21 -16.63 -0.51
CA ILE A 97 0.72 -16.19 0.80
C ILE A 97 -0.58 -15.40 0.65
N LEU A 98 -0.75 -14.59 -0.40
CA LEU A 98 -2.04 -13.94 -0.73
C LEU A 98 -3.14 -14.97 -1.00
N SER A 99 -2.81 -16.06 -1.70
CA SER A 99 -3.76 -17.15 -1.92
C SER A 99 -4.18 -17.80 -0.60
N LEU A 100 -3.25 -17.94 0.35
CA LEU A 100 -3.55 -18.44 1.70
C LEU A 100 -4.51 -17.50 2.46
N VAL A 101 -4.36 -16.17 2.31
CA VAL A 101 -5.31 -15.20 2.88
C VAL A 101 -6.72 -15.47 2.36
N PHE A 102 -6.87 -15.70 1.05
CA PHE A 102 -8.18 -16.03 0.48
C PHE A 102 -8.73 -17.36 0.98
N VAL A 103 -7.89 -18.40 1.15
CA VAL A 103 -8.31 -19.67 1.74
C VAL A 103 -8.87 -19.46 3.15
N ILE A 104 -8.19 -18.67 3.99
CA ILE A 104 -8.68 -18.32 5.34
C ILE A 104 -10.01 -17.57 5.26
N THR A 105 -10.13 -16.59 4.36
CA THR A 105 -11.37 -15.86 4.14
C THR A 105 -12.53 -16.77 3.71
N PHE A 106 -12.27 -17.74 2.82
CA PHE A 106 -13.29 -18.72 2.44
C PHE A 106 -13.69 -19.61 3.61
N ILE A 107 -12.73 -20.06 4.44
CA ILE A 107 -13.05 -20.80 5.66
C ILE A 107 -13.98 -19.96 6.55
N ASN A 108 -13.68 -18.67 6.75
CA ASN A 108 -14.53 -17.75 7.53
C ASN A 108 -15.90 -17.47 6.90
N LEU A 109 -16.07 -17.58 5.59
CA LEU A 109 -17.38 -17.51 4.94
C LEU A 109 -18.20 -18.77 5.22
N PHE A 110 -17.54 -19.94 5.23
CA PHE A 110 -18.22 -21.21 5.42
C PHE A 110 -18.54 -21.53 6.88
N THR A 111 -17.96 -20.82 7.86
CA THR A 111 -18.25 -21.03 9.30
C THR A 111 -19.73 -20.88 9.63
N ILE A 112 -20.49 -20.07 8.89
CA ILE A 112 -21.95 -19.93 9.06
C ILE A 112 -22.68 -21.28 8.94
N PHE A 113 -22.17 -22.19 8.09
CA PHE A 113 -22.79 -23.48 7.85
C PHE A 113 -22.45 -24.52 8.93
N PHE A 114 -21.44 -24.26 9.76
CA PHE A 114 -20.95 -25.19 10.76
C PHE A 114 -21.07 -24.57 12.15
N ILE A 115 -22.17 -24.83 12.87
CA ILE A 115 -22.31 -24.39 14.26
C ILE A 115 -21.71 -25.48 15.16
N PHE A 116 -20.48 -25.28 15.61
CA PHE A 116 -19.83 -26.11 16.62
C PHE A 116 -19.50 -25.28 17.86
N GLU A 117 -19.34 -25.96 19.01
CA GLU A 117 -18.94 -25.31 20.25
C GLU A 117 -17.63 -24.53 20.06
N LYS A 118 -17.60 -23.28 20.54
CA LYS A 118 -16.41 -22.40 20.53
C LYS A 118 -15.93 -21.94 19.15
N ILE A 119 -16.82 -21.86 18.16
CA ILE A 119 -16.50 -21.28 16.83
C ILE A 119 -15.91 -19.86 16.89
N GLU A 120 -16.29 -19.08 17.90
CA GLU A 120 -15.70 -17.76 18.17
C GLU A 120 -14.18 -17.81 18.32
N ILE A 121 -13.66 -18.81 19.05
CA ILE A 121 -12.22 -18.98 19.27
C ILE A 121 -11.51 -19.27 17.95
N LEU A 122 -12.10 -20.11 17.09
CA LEU A 122 -11.53 -20.41 15.78
C LEU A 122 -11.41 -19.13 14.94
N ILE A 123 -12.46 -18.31 14.88
CA ILE A 123 -12.46 -17.09 14.07
C ILE A 123 -11.46 -16.08 14.58
N ILE A 124 -11.34 -15.91 15.91
CA ILE A 124 -10.30 -15.05 16.50
C ILE A 124 -8.90 -15.55 16.11
N VAL A 125 -8.65 -16.85 16.22
CA VAL A 125 -7.35 -17.43 15.84
C VAL A 125 -7.07 -17.20 14.36
N LEU A 126 -8.05 -17.44 13.48
CA LEU A 126 -7.92 -17.20 12.04
C LEU A 126 -7.66 -15.72 11.74
N LEU A 127 -8.35 -14.79 12.41
CA LEU A 127 -8.12 -13.35 12.26
C LEU A 127 -6.69 -12.96 12.66
N VAL A 128 -6.20 -13.44 13.81
CA VAL A 128 -4.83 -13.15 14.28
C VAL A 128 -3.80 -13.71 13.29
N VAL A 129 -3.98 -14.94 12.83
CA VAL A 129 -3.12 -15.56 11.81
C VAL A 129 -3.13 -14.74 10.52
N GLN A 130 -4.31 -14.30 10.07
CA GLN A 130 -4.48 -13.50 8.85
C GLN A 130 -3.77 -12.13 8.97
N LEU A 131 -3.84 -11.49 10.14
CA LEU A 131 -3.11 -10.24 10.41
C LEU A 131 -1.59 -10.43 10.34
N ILE A 132 -1.05 -11.47 10.99
CA ILE A 132 0.39 -11.79 10.94
C ILE A 132 0.83 -12.06 9.49
N ILE A 133 0.02 -12.82 8.76
CA ILE A 133 0.26 -13.12 7.35
C ILE A 133 0.29 -11.84 6.51
N GLY A 134 -0.68 -10.94 6.65
CA GLY A 134 -0.71 -9.75 5.81
C GLY A 134 0.31 -8.67 6.21
N ILE A 135 0.74 -8.60 7.48
CA ILE A 135 1.93 -7.83 7.86
C ILE A 135 3.15 -8.39 7.11
N SER A 136 3.31 -9.71 7.10
CA SER A 136 4.41 -10.39 6.40
C SER A 136 4.35 -10.14 4.89
N ILE A 137 3.17 -10.18 4.26
CA ILE A 137 2.97 -9.82 2.85
C ILE A 137 3.42 -8.36 2.60
N SER A 138 3.01 -7.41 3.45
CA SER A 138 3.36 -5.99 3.30
C SER A 138 4.87 -5.75 3.36
N ILE A 139 5.56 -6.44 4.26
CA ILE A 139 7.01 -6.39 4.40
C ILE A 139 7.69 -7.00 3.17
N LEU A 140 7.32 -8.23 2.80
CA LEU A 140 7.90 -8.93 1.64
C LEU A 140 7.67 -8.16 0.33
N GLU A 141 6.50 -7.56 0.18
CA GLU A 141 6.19 -6.72 -0.96
C GLU A 141 7.12 -5.50 -1.03
N SER A 142 7.35 -4.83 0.10
CA SER A 142 8.25 -3.68 0.15
C SER A 142 9.68 -4.08 -0.23
N TYR A 143 10.16 -5.21 0.30
CA TYR A 143 11.48 -5.77 -0.07
C TYR A 143 11.58 -6.14 -1.56
N SER A 144 10.53 -6.74 -2.12
CA SER A 144 10.49 -7.19 -3.52
C SER A 144 10.56 -6.05 -4.54
N ARG A 145 10.47 -4.78 -4.10
CA ARG A 145 10.45 -3.59 -4.96
C ARG A 145 11.59 -2.62 -4.70
N LEU A 146 12.47 -2.88 -3.74
CA LEU A 146 13.56 -1.97 -3.41
C LEU A 146 14.38 -1.59 -4.64
N SER A 147 14.74 -2.58 -5.48
CA SER A 147 15.48 -2.35 -6.71
C SER A 147 14.72 -1.49 -7.73
N GLU A 148 13.41 -1.71 -7.90
CA GLU A 148 12.56 -0.87 -8.76
C GLU A 148 12.49 0.58 -8.26
N GLN A 149 12.32 0.77 -6.95
CA GLN A 149 12.21 2.09 -6.32
C GLN A 149 13.51 2.89 -6.46
N VAL A 150 14.67 2.24 -6.24
CA VAL A 150 15.98 2.87 -6.41
C VAL A 150 16.17 3.34 -7.86
N ILE A 151 15.80 2.51 -8.84
CA ILE A 151 15.91 2.86 -10.26
C ILE A 151 15.00 4.04 -10.61
N VAL A 152 13.73 4.02 -10.19
CA VAL A 152 12.78 5.10 -10.48
C VAL A 152 13.20 6.41 -9.81
N ASN A 153 13.63 6.37 -8.55
CA ASN A 153 14.11 7.57 -7.87
C ASN A 153 15.32 8.16 -8.58
N LYS A 154 16.30 7.33 -8.94
CA LYS A 154 17.47 7.78 -9.70
C LYS A 154 17.07 8.45 -11.01
N LEU A 155 16.23 7.79 -11.82
CA LEU A 155 15.73 8.35 -13.08
C LEU A 155 14.90 9.63 -12.90
N TRP A 156 14.19 9.78 -11.79
CA TRP A 156 13.38 10.96 -11.52
C TRP A 156 14.24 12.17 -11.15
N PHE A 157 15.19 11.98 -10.23
CA PHE A 157 15.99 13.07 -9.67
C PHE A 157 17.22 13.46 -10.52
N GLU A 158 17.88 12.53 -11.22
CA GLU A 158 19.00 12.88 -12.13
C GLU A 158 18.54 13.83 -13.24
N ASN A 159 17.33 13.63 -13.77
CA ASN A 159 16.75 14.50 -14.79
C ASN A 159 16.31 15.89 -14.26
N ASP A 160 16.20 16.07 -12.94
CA ASP A 160 15.86 17.35 -12.33
C ASP A 160 17.12 18.16 -11.97
N GLU A 161 18.27 17.50 -11.75
CA GLU A 161 19.57 18.16 -11.59
C GLU A 161 20.06 18.75 -12.91
N ASP A 162 19.95 18.02 -14.02
CA ASP A 162 20.26 18.53 -15.38
C ASP A 162 19.41 19.77 -15.76
N LYS A 163 18.19 19.88 -15.22
CA LYS A 163 17.32 21.05 -15.45
C LYS A 163 17.61 22.23 -14.54
N LYS A 164 18.27 22.01 -13.40
CA LYS A 164 18.65 23.08 -12.46
C LYS A 164 19.97 23.73 -12.85
N GLU A 165 20.87 23.02 -13.52
CA GLU A 165 22.11 23.62 -14.04
C GLU A 165 21.86 24.58 -15.22
N VAL A 166 20.88 24.30 -16.08
CA VAL A 166 20.55 25.17 -17.24
C VAL A 166 19.87 26.50 -16.83
N LYS A 167 19.37 26.63 -15.60
CA LYS A 167 18.77 27.89 -15.09
C LYS A 167 19.72 28.74 -14.23
N LYS A 168 21.00 28.41 -14.16
CA LYS A 168 22.03 29.19 -13.44
C LYS A 168 22.85 30.14 -14.32
N SER A 169 22.50 30.33 -15.59
CA SER A 169 23.03 31.43 -16.40
C SER A 169 22.05 32.59 -16.44
N GLU A 170 22.54 33.77 -16.04
CA GLU A 170 21.87 35.09 -16.08
C GLU A 170 21.02 35.50 -14.87
N THR A 171 21.55 35.35 -13.66
CA THR A 171 21.34 36.41 -12.67
C THR A 171 22.46 37.44 -12.86
N LYS A 172 22.15 38.56 -13.52
CA LYS A 172 23.01 39.75 -13.48
C LYS A 172 23.26 40.08 -12.01
N VAL A 173 24.47 39.85 -11.55
CA VAL A 173 24.96 40.31 -10.27
C VAL A 173 24.88 41.83 -10.30
N ILE A 174 23.84 42.39 -9.69
CA ILE A 174 23.83 43.81 -9.35
C ILE A 174 24.94 43.94 -8.31
N ASN A 175 26.03 44.62 -8.68
CA ASN A 175 27.13 44.99 -7.79
C ASN A 175 26.53 45.69 -6.56
N LYS A 176 26.39 44.92 -5.48
CA LYS A 176 25.99 45.42 -4.17
C LYS A 176 27.20 46.18 -3.66
N LYS A 177 27.11 47.51 -3.60
CA LYS A 177 28.12 48.35 -2.96
C LYS A 177 28.40 47.77 -1.57
N GLU A 178 29.64 47.35 -1.36
CA GLU A 178 30.19 47.04 -0.05
C GLU A 178 30.09 48.31 0.81
N ASN A 179 29.68 48.17 2.08
CA ASN A 179 29.46 49.23 3.08
C ASN A 179 28.10 49.93 3.06
N PHE A 180 27.02 49.17 3.24
CA PHE A 180 25.83 49.72 3.92
C PHE A 180 25.57 48.90 5.19
N ASN A 181 26.03 49.42 6.33
CA ASN A 181 25.68 48.91 7.64
C ASN A 181 24.40 49.62 8.09
N PRO A 182 23.24 48.94 8.17
CA PRO A 182 21.96 49.58 8.43
C PRO A 182 21.74 49.95 9.91
N PHE A 183 22.79 49.89 10.74
CA PHE A 183 22.75 50.20 12.17
C PHE A 183 23.82 51.21 12.62
N MET A 184 24.51 51.87 11.68
CA MET A 184 25.33 53.03 12.02
C MET A 184 24.41 54.25 12.04
N GLU A 185 24.02 54.69 13.24
CA GLU A 185 23.46 56.03 13.44
C GLU A 185 24.58 57.04 13.12
N GLU A 186 24.27 57.99 12.24
CA GLU A 186 25.16 59.11 11.94
C GLU A 186 25.23 59.97 13.21
N GLU A 187 26.36 59.92 13.92
CA GLU A 187 26.68 60.95 14.92
C GLU A 187 26.95 62.24 14.14
N ASP A 188 25.96 63.14 14.17
CA ASP A 188 26.09 64.52 13.70
C ASP A 188 27.22 65.23 14.45
N ASN A 189 28.07 65.90 13.67
CA ASN A 189 29.29 66.60 14.07
C ASN A 189 29.09 67.66 15.16
N ASP A 190 30.16 67.86 15.95
CA ASP A 190 30.77 69.19 16.20
C ASP A 190 32.30 69.09 16.09
#